data_AF-A0A9E6W1T2-F1
#
_entry.id   AF-A0A9E6W1T2-F1
#
_cell.length_a   1.000
_cell.length_b   1.000
_cell.length_c   1.000
_cell.angle_alpha   90.00
_cell.angle_beta   90.00
_cell.angle_gamma   90.00
#
_symmetry.space_group_name_H-M   'P 1'
#
loop_
_entity.id
_entity.type
_entity.pdbx_description
1 polymer ?
#
loop_
_entity_poly.entity_id
_entity_poly.type
_entity_poly.pdbx_seq_one_letter_code
_entity_poly.pdbx_strand_id
1 'polypeptide(L)' 'RGMTEQQVIDDVMLASAATKKFTTIEQVAALALFLCSEAAENITGSLQSIDGGWTAQ' A
#
# COMPACT_ATOMS: atom_id res chain seq x y z
N ARG A 1 -23.71 9.74 6.63
CA ARG A 1 -23.91 9.08 5.32
C ARG A 1 -24.47 7.70 5.62
N GLY A 2 -25.70 7.35 5.22
CA GLY A 2 -26.33 6.06 5.57
C GLY A 2 -25.74 4.88 4.78
N MET A 3 -24.44 4.65 4.94
CA MET A 3 -23.65 3.65 4.21
C MET A 3 -23.47 2.41 5.08
N THR A 4 -23.44 1.24 4.44
CA THR A 4 -22.99 0.00 5.07
C THR A 4 -21.48 0.03 5.31
N GLU A 5 -20.99 -0.81 6.23
CA GLU A 5 -19.55 -0.93 6.50
C GLU A 5 -18.75 -1.24 5.23
N GLN A 6 -19.23 -2.18 4.40
CA GLN A 6 -18.57 -2.54 3.15
C GLN A 6 -18.48 -1.36 2.18
N GLN A 7 -19.55 -0.55 2.06
CA GLN A 7 -19.52 0.66 1.25
C GLN A 7 -18.53 1.69 1.79
N VAL A 8 -18.38 1.80 3.11
CA VAL A 8 -17.35 2.67 3.70
C VAL A 8 -15.95 2.17 3.34
N ILE A 9 -15.72 0.86 3.40
CA ILE A 9 -14.43 0.26 3.01
C ILE A 9 -14.12 0.56 1.55
N ASP A 10 -15.04 0.27 0.63
CA ASP A 10 -14.76 0.33 -0.81
C ASP A 10 -14.78 1.76 -1.38
N ASP A 11 -15.76 2.56 -0.95
CA ASP A 11 -16.06 3.88 -1.53
C ASP A 11 -15.41 5.03 -0.77
N VAL A 12 -14.93 4.80 0.46
CA VAL A 12 -14.27 5.83 1.27
C VAL A 12 -12.82 5.46 1.57
N MET A 13 -12.57 4.32 2.20
CA MET A 13 -11.21 3.95 2.63
C MET A 13 -10.33 3.55 1.45
N LEU A 14 -10.87 2.77 0.52
CA LEU A 14 -10.16 2.24 -0.66
C LEU A 14 -10.49 3.03 -1.93
N ALA A 15 -11.11 4.21 -1.80
CA ALA A 15 -11.50 5.04 -2.93
C ALA A 15 -10.35 5.27 -3.90
N SER A 16 -9.18 5.64 -3.36
CA SER A 16 -7.98 5.97 -4.14
C SER A 16 -7.10 4.75 -4.51
N ALA A 17 -7.28 3.62 -3.83
CA ALA A 17 -6.50 2.41 -4.10
C ALA A 17 -7.09 1.67 -5.32
N ALA A 18 -6.38 1.67 -6.44
CA ALA A 18 -6.80 0.99 -7.67
C ALA A 18 -7.04 -0.52 -7.47
N THR A 19 -6.26 -1.14 -6.59
CA THR A 19 -6.37 -2.57 -6.27
C THR A 19 -7.57 -2.93 -5.38
N LYS A 20 -8.24 -1.94 -4.76
CA LYS A 20 -9.31 -2.16 -3.77
C LYS A 20 -8.91 -3.14 -2.66
N LYS A 21 -7.67 -3.05 -2.21
CA LYS A 21 -7.12 -3.84 -1.11
C LYS A 21 -6.34 -2.94 -0.17
N PHE A 22 -6.45 -3.22 1.12
CA PHE A 22 -5.56 -2.63 2.10
C PHE A 22 -4.16 -3.20 1.97
N THR A 23 -3.15 -2.36 2.15
CA THR A 23 -1.78 -2.79 2.40
C THR A 23 -1.73 -3.46 3.78
N THR A 24 -1.28 -4.70 3.83
CA THR A 24 -1.22 -5.45 5.09
C THR A 24 0.09 -5.21 5.84
N ILE A 25 0.11 -5.52 7.14
CA ILE A 25 1.31 -5.41 7.98
C ILE A 25 2.42 -6.32 7.45
N GLU A 26 2.08 -7.51 6.97
CA GLU A 26 3.02 -8.47 6.40
C GLU A 26 3.67 -7.94 5.12
N GLN A 27 2.93 -7.20 4.29
CA GLN A 27 3.47 -6.55 3.10
C GLN A 27 4.44 -5.43 3.44
N VAL A 28 4.13 -4.62 4.47
CA VAL A 28 5.04 -3.59 4.99
C VAL A 28 6.31 -4.24 5.55
N ALA A 29 6.17 -5.30 6.35
CA ALA A 29 7.31 -6.03 6.90
C ALA A 29 8.17 -6.68 5.81
N ALA A 30 7.54 -7.27 4.78
CA ALA A 30 8.25 -7.86 3.65
C ALA A 30 9.05 -6.81 2.86
N LEU A 31 8.48 -5.63 2.61
CA LEU A 31 9.22 -4.53 1.97
C LEU A 31 10.41 -4.09 2.82
N ALA A 32 10.22 -3.94 4.14
CA ALA A 32 11.31 -3.58 5.05
C ALA A 32 12.44 -4.63 5.05
N LEU A 33 12.09 -5.92 5.12
CA LEU A 33 13.06 -7.01 5.05
C LEU A 33 13.80 -7.05 3.71
N PHE A 34 13.09 -6.81 2.59
CA PHE A 34 13.70 -6.69 1.28
C PHE A 34 14.72 -5.54 1.24
N LEU A 35 14.36 -4.37 1.75
CA LEU A 35 15.25 -3.20 1.80
C LEU A 35 16.47 -3.40 2.72
N CYS A 36 16.38 -4.29 3.70
CA CYS A 36 17.52 -4.69 4.54
C CYS A 36 18.40 -5.79 3.92
N SER A 37 18.05 -6.33 2.75
CA SER A 37 18.79 -7.41 2.10
C SER A 37 19.88 -6.90 1.15
N GLU A 38 20.84 -7.77 0.80
CA GLU A 38 21.87 -7.46 -0.21
C GLU A 38 21.28 -7.08 -1.58
N ALA A 39 20.09 -7.60 -1.92
CA ALA A 39 19.42 -7.30 -3.18
C ALA A 39 19.00 -5.81 -3.32
N ALA A 40 18.94 -5.09 -2.20
CA ALA A 40 18.58 -3.68 -2.16
C ALA A 40 19.79 -2.75 -1.97
N GLU A 41 21.04 -3.23 -2.13
CA GLU A 41 22.27 -2.50 -1.76
C GLU A 41 22.38 -1.07 -2.33
N ASN A 42 21.77 -0.82 -3.50
CA ASN A 42 21.80 0.48 -4.18
C ASN A 42 20.42 1.17 -4.26
N ILE A 43 19.43 0.69 -3.49
CA ILE A 43 18.15 1.36 -3.33
C ILE A 43 18.29 2.35 -2.18
N THR A 44 18.60 3.61 -2.51
CA THR A 44 18.83 4.68 -1.53
C THR A 44 18.20 6.00 -1.97
N GLY A 45 17.87 6.86 -1.02
CA GLY A 45 17.34 8.22 -1.28
C GLY A 45 16.01 8.27 -2.04
N SER A 46 15.25 7.17 -2.09
CA SER A 46 14.03 7.05 -2.88
C SER A 46 12.85 6.55 -2.03
N LEU A 47 11.64 6.93 -2.44
CA LEU A 47 10.40 6.41 -1.87
C LEU A 47 10.02 5.09 -2.55
N GLN A 48 9.65 4.10 -1.75
CA GLN A 48 9.14 2.81 -2.23
C GLN A 48 7.66 2.70 -1.88
N SER A 49 6.79 2.84 -2.89
CA SER A 49 5.34 2.83 -2.69
C SER A 49 4.76 1.41 -2.74
N ILE A 50 3.91 1.10 -1.76
CA ILE A 50 3.08 -0.11 -1.68
C ILE A 50 1.63 0.26 -1.33
N ASP A 51 1.10 1.27 -2.02
CA ASP A 51 -0.17 1.94 -1.70
C ASP A 51 -1.40 1.43 -2.49
N GLY A 52 -1.24 0.30 -3.19
CA GLY A 52 -2.31 -0.26 -4.00
C GLY A 52 -2.67 0.56 -5.24
N GLY A 53 -1.75 1.40 -5.73
CA GLY A 53 -1.90 2.22 -6.94
C GLY A 53 -2.44 3.62 -6.67
N TRP A 54 -2.39 4.10 -5.42
CA TRP A 54 -2.88 5.44 -5.06
C TRP A 54 -2.05 6.53 -5.74
N THR A 55 -0.74 6.48 -5.61
CA THR A 55 0.16 7.53 -6.15
C THR A 55 0.29 7.55 -7.67
N ALA A 56 -0.30 6.59 -8.37
CA ALA A 56 -0.21 6.48 -9.84
C ALA A 56 -1.27 7.30 -10.59
N GLN A 57 -2.17 7.99 -9.88
CA GLN A 57 -3.25 8.79 -10.45
C GLN A 57 -2.76 10.05 -11.17
#